data_AF-A0A1A6FWG6-F1
#
_entry.id   AF-A0A1A6FWG6-F1
#
_cell.length_a   1.000
_cell.length_b   1.000
_cell.length_c   1.000
_cell.angle_alpha   90.00
_cell.angle_beta   90.00
_cell.angle_gamma   90.00
#
_symmetry.space_group_name_H-M   'P 1'
#
loop_
_entity.id
_entity.type
_entity.pdbx_description
1 polymer ?
#
loop_
_entity_poly.entity_id
_entity_poly.type
_entity_poly.pdbx_seq_one_letter_code
_entity_poly.pdbx_strand_id
1 'polypeptide(L)'
;DSVRLLAVEACVSIAQLLSQDDLEALVMPTLRQASEDKSWRVRYMVADKFSELQKAVGPKITLNDLIPAFQSLLKDCEAEVRAAAAHKVKVELAEDAKWRVRLAIIEYMPLLAGQLGVEFFDEKLNSLCMAWLVDHGE
;
A
#
# COMPACT_ATOMS: atom_id res chain seq x y z
N ASP A 1 -1.77 13.22 -16.76
CA ASP A 1 -1.06 12.31 -15.84
C ASP A 1 -0.07 13.04 -14.95
N SER A 2 0.90 13.79 -15.49
CA SER A 2 1.95 14.46 -14.70
C SER A 2 1.44 15.33 -13.55
N VAL A 3 0.37 16.09 -13.75
CA VAL A 3 -0.23 16.91 -12.67
C VAL A 3 -0.81 16.06 -11.55
N ARG A 4 -1.49 14.94 -11.88
CA ARG A 4 -2.11 14.07 -10.87
C ARG A 4 -1.07 13.21 -10.13
N LEU A 5 0.01 12.84 -10.80
CA LEU A 5 1.20 12.23 -10.17
C LEU A 5 1.76 13.15 -9.07
N LEU A 6 2.05 14.41 -9.43
CA LEU A 6 2.56 15.41 -8.49
C LEU A 6 1.55 15.73 -7.37
N ALA A 7 0.25 15.60 -7.63
CA ALA A 7 -0.77 15.78 -6.61
C ALA A 7 -0.65 14.73 -5.49
N VAL A 8 -0.31 13.47 -5.81
CA VAL A 8 -0.08 12.42 -4.80
C VAL A 8 1.12 12.79 -3.92
N GLU A 9 2.22 13.26 -4.52
CA GLU A 9 3.39 13.72 -3.78
C GLU A 9 3.08 14.94 -2.90
N ALA A 10 2.30 15.89 -3.41
CA ALA A 10 1.85 17.04 -2.65
C ALA A 10 0.96 16.64 -1.46
N CYS A 11 0.11 15.61 -1.62
CA CYS A 11 -0.73 15.09 -0.54
C CYS A 11 0.12 14.60 0.64
N VAL A 12 1.28 13.97 0.40
CA VAL A 12 2.20 13.55 1.48
C VAL A 12 2.63 14.75 2.32
N SER A 13 3.09 15.82 1.66
CA SER A 13 3.59 17.02 2.33
C SER A 13 2.47 17.81 3.03
N ILE A 14 1.32 17.95 2.36
CA ILE A 14 0.16 18.65 2.93
C ILE A 14 -0.37 17.90 4.14
N ALA A 15 -0.41 16.57 4.09
CA ALA A 15 -0.97 15.78 5.18
C ALA A 15 -0.22 15.95 6.50
N GLN A 16 1.08 16.26 6.46
CA GLN A 16 1.88 16.53 7.65
C GLN A 16 1.54 17.86 8.35
N LEU A 17 0.78 18.74 7.69
CA LEU A 17 0.46 20.09 8.17
C LEU A 17 -0.98 20.23 8.68
N LEU A 18 -1.80 19.20 8.47
CA LEU A 18 -3.24 19.27 8.72
C LEU A 18 -3.64 18.50 9.98
N SER A 19 -4.78 18.91 10.55
CA SER A 19 -5.46 18.15 11.60
C SER A 19 -6.07 16.87 11.01
N GLN A 20 -6.38 15.88 11.86
CA GLN A 20 -7.03 14.63 11.40
C GLN A 20 -8.37 14.88 10.70
N ASP A 21 -9.17 15.81 11.20
CA ASP A 21 -10.47 16.13 10.59
C ASP A 21 -10.30 16.77 9.20
N ASP A 22 -9.31 17.66 9.06
CA ASP A 22 -8.98 18.28 7.78
C ASP A 22 -8.38 17.29 6.79
N LEU A 23 -7.60 16.30 7.25
CA LEU A 23 -7.09 15.23 6.40
C LEU A 23 -8.22 14.43 5.74
N GLU A 24 -9.18 13.97 6.56
CA GLU A 24 -10.33 13.20 6.09
C GLU A 24 -11.17 14.01 5.08
N ALA A 25 -11.33 15.32 5.32
CA ALA A 25 -12.13 16.20 4.46
C ALA A 25 -11.41 16.67 3.18
N LEU A 26 -10.12 16.96 3.25
CA LEU A 26 -9.40 17.68 2.18
C LEU A 26 -8.42 16.80 1.39
N VAL A 27 -7.75 15.84 2.04
CA VAL A 27 -6.69 15.03 1.40
C VAL A 27 -7.23 13.70 0.92
N MET A 28 -8.04 13.03 1.74
CA MET A 28 -8.51 11.68 1.44
C MET A 28 -9.36 11.57 0.17
N PRO A 29 -10.21 12.53 -0.22
CA PRO A 29 -10.92 12.46 -1.50
C PRO A 29 -9.97 12.36 -2.70
N THR A 30 -8.87 13.11 -2.68
CA THR A 30 -7.87 13.09 -3.75
C THR A 30 -7.11 11.77 -3.77
N LEU A 31 -6.70 11.25 -2.61
CA LEU A 31 -5.99 9.96 -2.55
C LEU A 31 -6.87 8.79 -3.00
N ARG A 32 -8.15 8.75 -2.59
CA ARG A 32 -9.10 7.72 -3.05
C ARG A 32 -9.28 7.75 -4.56
N GLN A 33 -9.44 8.95 -5.14
CA GLN A 33 -9.54 9.09 -6.60
C GLN A 33 -8.24 8.69 -7.31
N ALA A 34 -7.08 9.00 -6.73
CA ALA A 34 -5.79 8.64 -7.30
C ALA A 34 -5.54 7.12 -7.28
N SER A 35 -5.99 6.40 -6.24
CA SER A 35 -5.88 4.93 -6.18
C SER A 35 -6.73 4.20 -7.22
N GLU A 36 -7.78 4.85 -7.73
CA GLU A 36 -8.69 4.31 -8.74
C GLU A 36 -8.55 5.01 -10.10
N ASP A 37 -7.48 5.79 -10.30
CA ASP A 37 -7.29 6.61 -11.49
C ASP A 37 -7.20 5.75 -12.75
N LYS A 38 -7.73 6.25 -13.87
CA LYS A 38 -7.63 5.56 -15.18
C LYS A 38 -6.18 5.38 -15.63
N SER A 39 -5.29 6.29 -15.25
CA SER A 39 -3.86 6.20 -15.54
C SER A 39 -3.17 5.31 -14.51
N TRP A 40 -2.61 4.21 -14.99
CA TRP A 40 -1.83 3.29 -14.15
C TRP A 40 -0.64 3.98 -13.49
N ARG A 41 -0.09 5.04 -14.10
CA ARG A 41 1.03 5.80 -13.50
C ARG A 41 0.59 6.52 -12.23
N VAL A 42 -0.62 7.07 -12.21
CA VAL A 42 -1.15 7.73 -11.01
C VAL A 42 -1.38 6.71 -9.91
N ARG A 43 -1.97 5.54 -10.23
CA ARG A 43 -2.14 4.43 -9.28
C ARG A 43 -0.80 3.89 -8.77
N TYR A 44 0.18 3.75 -9.67
CA TYR A 44 1.57 3.40 -9.34
C TYR A 44 2.16 4.37 -8.32
N MET A 45 1.94 5.68 -8.48
CA MET A 45 2.47 6.68 -7.54
C MET A 45 1.85 6.55 -6.15
N VAL A 46 0.56 6.22 -6.05
CA VAL A 46 -0.07 5.92 -4.75
C VAL A 46 0.58 4.69 -4.10
N ALA A 47 0.84 3.63 -4.87
CA ALA A 47 1.55 2.44 -4.38
C ALA A 47 2.99 2.78 -3.95
N ASP A 48 3.72 3.55 -4.76
CA ASP A 48 5.10 3.94 -4.47
C ASP A 48 5.22 4.86 -3.25
N LYS A 49 4.24 5.74 -3.02
CA LYS A 49 4.22 6.66 -1.87
C LYS A 49 3.45 6.13 -0.66
N PHE A 50 3.01 4.86 -0.69
CA PHE A 50 2.15 4.31 0.36
C PHE A 50 2.73 4.49 1.77
N SER A 51 4.02 4.25 1.92
CA SER A 51 4.79 4.35 3.17
C SER A 51 4.80 5.77 3.75
N GLU A 52 5.01 6.77 2.91
CA GLU A 52 5.00 8.16 3.31
C GLU A 52 3.57 8.64 3.60
N LEU A 53 2.59 8.18 2.81
CA LEU A 53 1.18 8.46 3.02
C LEU A 53 0.68 7.92 4.37
N GLN A 54 0.97 6.66 4.72
CA GLN A 54 0.55 6.10 6.01
C GLN A 54 1.13 6.87 7.21
N LYS A 55 2.39 7.31 7.10
CA LYS A 55 3.06 8.10 8.14
C LYS A 55 2.41 9.48 8.26
N ALA A 56 2.05 10.09 7.14
CA ALA A 56 1.47 11.43 7.12
C ALA A 56 0.01 11.45 7.59
N VAL A 57 -0.81 10.46 7.21
CA VAL A 57 -2.25 10.44 7.58
C VAL A 57 -2.52 9.77 8.92
N GLY A 58 -1.57 9.01 9.44
CA GLY A 58 -1.68 8.35 10.74
C GLY A 58 -2.54 7.07 10.73
N PRO A 59 -2.61 6.36 11.87
CA PRO A 59 -3.05 4.97 11.92
C PRO A 59 -4.55 4.77 11.67
N LYS A 60 -5.40 5.71 12.09
CA LYS A 60 -6.86 5.62 11.94
C LYS A 60 -7.25 5.65 10.46
N ILE A 61 -6.81 6.69 9.74
CA ILE A 61 -7.06 6.86 8.31
C ILE A 61 -6.37 5.75 7.51
N THR A 62 -5.15 5.37 7.90
CA THR A 62 -4.43 4.27 7.24
C THR A 62 -5.27 2.99 7.24
N LEU A 63 -5.77 2.59 8.41
CA LEU A 63 -6.55 1.35 8.55
C LEU A 63 -7.87 1.39 7.78
N ASN A 64 -8.58 2.52 7.85
CA ASN A 64 -9.95 2.61 7.31
C ASN A 64 -9.99 2.89 5.80
N ASP A 65 -8.97 3.56 5.26
CA ASP A 65 -8.98 4.06 3.88
C ASP A 65 -7.79 3.59 3.04
N LEU A 66 -6.56 3.75 3.54
CA LEU A 66 -5.38 3.43 2.74
C LEU A 66 -5.21 1.92 2.57
N ILE A 67 -5.49 1.12 3.60
CA ILE A 67 -5.39 -0.36 3.51
C ILE A 67 -6.35 -0.92 2.45
N PRO A 68 -7.66 -0.59 2.42
CA PRO A 68 -8.54 -0.99 1.34
C PRO A 68 -8.05 -0.56 -0.06
N ALA A 69 -7.59 0.69 -0.21
CA ALA A 69 -7.05 1.18 -1.47
C ALA A 69 -5.82 0.37 -1.89
N PHE A 70 -4.92 0.08 -0.97
CA PHE A 70 -3.69 -0.67 -1.22
C PHE A 70 -3.96 -2.15 -1.56
N GLN A 71 -4.96 -2.76 -0.94
CA GLN A 71 -5.44 -4.10 -1.32
C GLN A 71 -5.92 -4.14 -2.78
N SER A 72 -6.55 -3.06 -3.26
CA SER A 72 -6.93 -2.93 -4.67
C SER A 72 -5.70 -2.77 -5.58
N LEU A 73 -4.69 -1.99 -5.16
CA LEU A 73 -3.43 -1.81 -5.91
C LEU A 73 -2.61 -3.10 -5.99
N LEU A 74 -2.65 -3.95 -4.96
CA LEU A 74 -2.05 -5.29 -4.99
C LEU A 74 -2.70 -6.21 -6.04
N LYS A 75 -3.96 -5.94 -6.39
CA LYS A 75 -4.76 -6.69 -7.38
C LYS A 75 -4.90 -5.95 -8.71
N ASP A 76 -4.11 -4.90 -8.93
CA ASP A 76 -4.23 -4.04 -10.10
C ASP A 76 -4.06 -4.82 -11.42
N CYS A 77 -4.71 -4.38 -12.49
CA CYS A 77 -4.56 -5.03 -13.80
C CYS A 77 -3.15 -4.83 -14.38
N GLU A 78 -2.47 -3.74 -14.04
CA GLU A 78 -1.13 -3.43 -14.54
C GLU A 78 -0.03 -4.02 -13.64
N ALA A 79 0.93 -4.71 -14.26
CA ALA A 79 1.96 -5.45 -13.53
C ALA A 79 2.89 -4.54 -12.72
N GLU A 80 3.21 -3.36 -13.25
CA GLU A 80 4.07 -2.36 -12.59
C GLU A 80 3.44 -1.81 -11.31
N VAL A 81 2.11 -1.63 -11.28
CA VAL A 81 1.39 -1.19 -10.08
C VAL A 81 1.41 -2.29 -9.03
N ARG A 82 1.12 -3.55 -9.42
CA ARG A 82 1.20 -4.70 -8.51
C ARG A 82 2.61 -4.87 -7.94
N ALA A 83 3.64 -4.73 -8.77
CA ALA A 83 5.03 -4.85 -8.36
C ALA A 83 5.42 -3.76 -7.35
N ALA A 84 5.02 -2.50 -7.59
CA ALA A 84 5.26 -1.40 -6.65
C ALA A 84 4.57 -1.64 -5.30
N ALA A 85 3.30 -2.05 -5.29
CA ALA A 85 2.58 -2.37 -4.07
C ALA A 85 3.21 -3.56 -3.33
N ALA A 86 3.53 -4.65 -4.04
CA ALA A 86 4.18 -5.83 -3.45
C ALA A 86 5.56 -5.50 -2.88
N HIS A 87 6.30 -4.56 -3.48
CA HIS A 87 7.58 -4.10 -2.94
C HIS A 87 7.41 -3.45 -1.56
N LYS A 88 6.37 -2.63 -1.37
CA LYS A 88 6.08 -2.01 -0.06
C LYS A 88 5.67 -3.03 1.00
N VAL A 89 4.95 -4.08 0.59
CA VAL A 89 4.64 -5.24 1.46
C VAL A 89 5.91 -5.92 1.95
N LYS A 90 6.85 -6.21 1.04
CA LYS A 90 8.11 -6.88 1.37
C LYS A 90 8.97 -6.07 2.34
N VAL A 91 9.09 -4.77 2.10
CA VAL A 91 10.07 -3.93 2.80
C VAL A 91 9.58 -3.43 4.15
N GLU A 92 8.28 -3.14 4.30
CA GLU A 92 7.81 -2.42 5.50
C GLU A 92 6.72 -3.16 6.27
N LEU A 93 5.71 -3.68 5.58
CA LEU A 93 4.54 -4.21 6.28
C LEU A 93 4.77 -5.61 6.86
N ALA A 94 5.82 -6.28 6.40
CA ALA A 94 6.29 -7.55 6.92
C ALA A 94 6.86 -7.48 8.34
N GLU A 95 7.38 -6.31 8.69
CA GLU A 95 8.01 -6.01 9.97
C GLU A 95 7.12 -5.09 10.82
N ASP A 96 5.88 -4.80 10.38
CA ASP A 96 4.99 -3.89 11.10
C ASP A 96 4.64 -4.47 12.48
N ALA A 97 4.85 -3.67 13.53
CA ALA A 97 4.62 -4.08 14.92
C ALA A 97 3.17 -4.52 15.20
N LYS A 98 2.19 -4.04 14.42
CA LYS A 98 0.77 -4.39 14.58
C LYS A 98 0.44 -5.65 13.79
N TRP A 99 0.19 -6.74 14.51
CA TRP A 99 -0.16 -8.05 13.94
C TRP A 99 -1.34 -8.02 12.94
N ARG A 100 -2.30 -7.10 13.07
CA ARG A 100 -3.43 -6.97 12.14
C ARG A 100 -3.01 -6.53 10.74
N VAL A 101 -1.96 -5.71 10.65
CA VAL A 101 -1.36 -5.30 9.38
C VAL A 101 -0.65 -6.49 8.75
N ARG A 102 0.07 -7.29 9.55
CA ARG A 102 0.70 -8.54 9.11
C ARG A 102 -0.31 -9.60 8.65
N LEU A 103 -1.43 -9.76 9.37
CA LEU A 103 -2.48 -10.74 9.03
C LEU A 103 -3.15 -10.41 7.68
N ALA A 104 -3.47 -9.14 7.45
CA ALA A 104 -4.06 -8.70 6.18
C ALA A 104 -3.14 -8.96 4.97
N ILE A 105 -1.85 -9.19 5.20
CA ILE A 105 -0.88 -9.51 4.15
C ILE A 105 -0.76 -11.02 3.96
N ILE A 106 -0.70 -11.78 5.06
CA ILE A 106 -0.71 -13.25 5.03
C ILE A 106 -1.94 -13.77 4.27
N GLU A 107 -3.12 -13.17 4.50
CA GLU A 107 -4.35 -13.55 3.81
C GLU A 107 -4.30 -13.29 2.30
N TYR A 108 -3.55 -12.28 1.85
CA TYR A 108 -3.46 -11.89 0.44
C TYR A 108 -2.30 -12.57 -0.29
N MET A 109 -1.39 -13.19 0.45
CA MET A 109 -0.16 -13.79 -0.06
C MET A 109 -0.37 -14.93 -1.08
N PRO A 110 -1.33 -15.85 -0.89
CA PRO A 110 -1.64 -16.88 -1.87
C PRO A 110 -2.13 -16.30 -3.21
N LEU A 111 -2.89 -15.20 -3.15
CA LEU A 111 -3.38 -14.50 -4.34
C LEU A 111 -2.22 -13.82 -5.08
N LEU A 112 -1.34 -13.13 -4.34
CA LEU A 112 -0.16 -12.47 -4.90
C LEU A 112 0.79 -13.47 -5.56
N ALA A 113 1.01 -14.64 -4.96
CA ALA A 113 1.83 -15.71 -5.54
C ALA A 113 1.28 -16.15 -6.91
N GLY A 114 -0.05 -16.27 -7.03
CA GLY A 114 -0.71 -16.60 -8.30
C GLY A 114 -0.65 -15.49 -9.34
N GLN A 115 -0.71 -14.22 -8.93
CA GLN A 115 -0.76 -13.07 -9.84
C GLN A 115 0.60 -12.51 -10.26
N LEU A 116 1.63 -12.69 -9.42
CA LEU A 116 2.99 -12.20 -9.67
C LEU A 116 3.90 -13.27 -10.28
N GLY A 117 3.45 -14.53 -10.28
CA GLY A 117 4.20 -15.66 -10.81
C GLY A 117 5.15 -16.28 -9.79
N VAL A 118 5.46 -17.56 -9.99
CA VAL A 118 6.26 -18.38 -9.08
C VAL A 118 7.67 -17.81 -8.87
N GLU A 119 8.33 -17.34 -9.92
CA GLU A 119 9.70 -16.79 -9.82
C GLU A 119 9.77 -15.55 -8.92
N PHE A 120 8.82 -14.62 -9.06
CA PHE A 120 8.77 -13.43 -8.22
C PHE A 120 8.48 -13.79 -6.76
N PHE A 121 7.54 -14.72 -6.56
CA PHE A 121 7.23 -15.22 -5.22
C PHE A 121 8.46 -15.86 -4.57
N ASP A 122 9.14 -16.77 -5.26
CA ASP A 122 10.30 -17.48 -4.74
C ASP A 122 11.46 -16.54 -4.43
N GLU A 123 11.78 -15.59 -5.32
CA GLU A 123 12.89 -14.68 -5.08
C GLU A 123 12.62 -13.63 -4.01
N LYS A 124 11.37 -13.14 -3.92
CA LYS A 124 11.09 -11.91 -3.18
C LYS A 124 10.22 -12.10 -1.95
N LEU A 125 9.33 -13.09 -1.93
CA LEU A 125 8.26 -13.20 -0.94
C LEU A 125 8.30 -14.51 -0.14
N ASN A 126 8.88 -15.58 -0.68
CA ASN A 126 8.85 -16.92 -0.08
C ASN A 126 9.52 -16.96 1.30
N SER A 127 10.73 -16.41 1.44
CA SER A 127 11.43 -16.36 2.73
C SER A 127 10.63 -15.62 3.81
N LEU A 128 9.91 -14.57 3.41
CA LEU A 128 9.09 -13.74 4.29
C LEU A 128 7.82 -14.47 4.73
N CYS A 129 7.15 -15.14 3.78
CA CYS A 129 5.98 -15.97 4.06
C CYS A 129 6.33 -17.10 5.03
N MET A 130 7.46 -17.76 4.80
CA MET A 130 7.94 -18.85 5.65
C MET A 130 8.34 -18.35 7.03
N ALA A 131 8.92 -17.14 7.15
CA ALA A 131 9.20 -16.52 8.43
C ALA A 131 7.91 -16.26 9.25
N TRP A 132 6.85 -15.78 8.61
CA TRP A 132 5.56 -15.54 9.29
C TRP A 132 4.83 -16.82 9.72
N LEU A 133 5.00 -17.94 9.01
CA LEU A 133 4.42 -19.23 9.41
C LEU A 133 5.02 -19.78 10.71
N VAL A 134 6.23 -19.34 11.05
CA VAL A 134 6.96 -19.77 12.25
C VAL A 134 6.84 -18.71 13.37
N ASP A 135 6.32 -17.52 13.07
CA ASP A 135 6.15 -16.44 14.03
C ASP A 135 4.95 -16.73 14.96
N HIS A 136 5.24 -17.33 16.12
CA HIS A 136 4.29 -17.48 17.22
C HIS A 136 4.22 -16.14 17.96
N GLY A 137 3.35 -15.26 17.48
CA GLY A 137 3.23 -13.88 17.96
C GLY A 137 3.33 -13.72 19.47
N GLU A 138 4.30 -12.89 19.89
CA GLU A 138 4.26 -12.13 21.15
C GLU A 138 3.56 -10.77 20.93
#